data_AF-A0A2H0IZI7-F1
#
_entry.id   AF-A0A2H0IZI7-F1
#
_cell.length_a   1.000
_cell.length_b   1.000
_cell.length_c   1.000
_cell.angle_alpha   90.00
_cell.angle_beta   90.00
_cell.angle_gamma   90.00
#
_symmetry.space_group_name_H-M   'P 1'
#
loop_
_entity.id
_entity.type
_entity.pdbx_description
1 polymer ?
#
loop_
_entity_poly.entity_id
_entity_poly.type
_entity_poly.pdbx_seq_one_letter_code
_entity_poly.pdbx_strand_id
1 'polypeptide(L)' 'MKNVLTIALCTSLLALLLTACGREAGTIGNAVQAQGSGQKQILYYRNPMGQSDTSPVPKKDSMGMDYIPVYAQ' A
#
# COMPACT_ATOMS: atom_id res chain seq x y z
N MET A 1 -24.12 -16.32 38.46
CA MET A 1 -23.16 -15.19 38.36
C MET A 1 -21.73 -15.65 38.11
N LYS A 2 -21.24 -16.69 38.80
CA LYS A 2 -19.85 -17.19 38.68
C LYS A 2 -19.51 -17.75 37.29
N ASN A 3 -20.47 -18.37 36.61
CA ASN A 3 -20.31 -19.06 35.33
C ASN A 3 -20.22 -18.10 34.13
N VAL A 4 -20.90 -16.96 34.21
CA VAL A 4 -20.85 -15.90 33.17
C VAL A 4 -19.49 -15.20 33.20
N LEU A 5 -18.90 -15.02 34.39
CA LEU A 5 -17.57 -14.45 34.56
C LEU A 5 -16.47 -15.36 33.99
N THR A 6 -16.61 -16.68 34.15
CA THR A 6 -15.66 -17.67 33.59
C THR A 6 -15.72 -17.75 32.06
N ILE A 7 -16.92 -17.71 31.48
CA ILE A 7 -17.08 -17.74 30.01
C ILE A 7 -16.47 -16.47 29.39
N ALA A 8 -16.68 -15.30 29.99
CA ALA A 8 -16.11 -14.04 29.52
C ALA A 8 -14.57 -13.99 29.61
N LEU A 9 -13.98 -14.58 30.67
CA LEU A 9 -12.52 -14.70 30.82
C LEU A 9 -11.90 -15.70 29.83
N CYS A 10 -12.57 -16.82 29.53
CA CYS A 10 -12.07 -17.81 28.57
C CYS A 10 -12.11 -17.30 27.12
N THR A 11 -13.16 -16.58 26.72
CA THR A 11 -13.25 -16.04 25.35
C THR A 11 -12.23 -14.94 25.09
N SER A 12 -11.92 -14.12 26.10
CA SER A 12 -10.91 -13.06 26.00
C SER A 12 -9.48 -13.62 25.98
N LEU A 13 -9.21 -14.69 26.73
CA LEU A 13 -7.89 -15.35 26.73
C LEU A 13 -7.60 -16.08 25.42
N LEU A 14 -8.62 -16.69 24.79
CA LEU A 14 -8.49 -17.38 23.50
C LEU A 14 -8.26 -16.40 22.33
N ALA A 15 -8.92 -15.24 22.33
CA ALA A 15 -8.73 -14.20 21.29
C ALA A 15 -7.32 -13.58 21.31
N LEU A 16 -6.69 -13.52 22.48
CA LEU A 16 -5.33 -13.00 22.65
C LEU A 16 -4.25 -13.96 22.10
N LEU A 17 -4.54 -15.26 22.09
CA LEU A 17 -3.64 -16.30 21.58
C LEU A 17 -3.65 -16.43 20.04
N LEU A 18 -4.73 -16.03 19.36
CA LEU A 18 -4.80 -16.05 17.89
C LEU A 18 -4.23 -14.80 17.20
N THR A 19 -4.01 -13.69 17.92
CA THR A 19 -3.63 -12.39 17.31
C THR A 19 -2.11 -12.13 17.30
N ALA A 20 -1.30 -13.11 17.72
CA ALA A 20 0.16 -12.93 17.86
C ALA A 20 1.00 -13.29 16.62
N CYS A 21 0.39 -13.72 15.51
CA CYS A 21 1.09 -13.97 14.24
C CYS A 21 0.41 -13.15 13.13
N GLY A 22 0.84 -11.90 12.95
CA GLY A 22 0.25 -11.05 11.91
C GLY A 22 0.50 -9.55 12.01
N ARG A 23 1.62 -9.10 12.60
CA ARG A 23 2.05 -7.69 12.49
C ARG A 23 3.44 -7.58 11.89
N GLU A 24 3.58 -8.12 10.68
CA GLU A 24 4.47 -7.51 9.69
C GLU A 24 3.68 -6.42 8.97
N ALA A 25 3.54 -5.28 9.64
CA ALA A 25 3.27 -4.03 8.94
C ALA A 25 4.57 -3.65 8.21
N GLY A 26 4.90 -4.40 7.17
CA GLY A 26 5.75 -3.90 6.11
C GLY A 26 5.06 -2.65 5.59
N THR A 27 5.64 -1.49 5.90
CA THR A 27 5.28 -0.22 5.29
C THR A 27 5.50 -0.38 3.79
N ILE A 28 4.41 -0.81 3.14
CA ILE A 28 3.95 -0.45 1.80
C ILE A 28 4.88 0.60 1.21
N GLY A 29 5.66 0.17 0.21
CA GLY A 29 6.54 1.04 -0.54
C GLY A 29 5.80 2.34 -0.84
N ASN A 30 6.46 3.45 -0.52
CA ASN A 30 6.00 4.81 -0.71
C ASN A 30 5.48 4.97 -2.14
N ALA A 31 4.19 4.68 -2.34
CA ALA A 31 3.48 5.03 -3.54
C ALA A 31 3.37 6.54 -3.43
N VAL A 32 4.35 7.21 -4.04
CA VAL A 32 4.21 8.60 -4.43
C VAL A 32 3.02 8.61 -5.38
N GLN A 33 1.81 8.70 -4.82
CA GLN A 33 0.66 9.16 -5.56
C GLN A 33 1.13 10.46 -6.17
N ALA A 34 1.22 10.50 -7.49
CA ALA A 34 1.52 11.69 -8.25
C ALA A 34 0.38 12.70 -8.04
N GLN A 35 0.32 13.25 -6.83
CA GLN A 35 -0.48 14.40 -6.48
C GLN A 35 0.33 15.59 -6.99
N GLY A 36 0.27 15.77 -8.32
CA GLY A 36 0.67 17.01 -8.94
C GLY A 36 -0.21 18.11 -8.38
N SER A 37 0.28 18.78 -7.35
CA SER A 37 -0.31 19.95 -6.72
C SER A 37 -0.25 21.13 -7.68
N GLY A 38 -1.15 21.12 -8.66
CA GLY A 38 -1.34 22.19 -9.64
C GLY A 38 -1.73 21.65 -11.00
N GLN A 39 -3.03 21.49 -11.25
CA GLN A 39 -3.79 21.51 -12.53
C GLN A 39 -3.24 20.85 -13.81
N LYS A 40 -2.03 20.28 -13.81
CA LYS A 40 -1.41 19.67 -14.98
C LYS A 40 -1.95 18.26 -15.14
N GLN A 41 -2.68 18.05 -16.23
CA GLN A 41 -3.19 16.74 -16.59
C GLN A 41 -2.03 15.81 -16.90
N ILE A 42 -1.98 14.65 -16.26
CA ILE A 42 -1.01 13.59 -16.58
C ILE A 42 -1.46 12.95 -17.90
N LEU A 43 -0.56 12.88 -18.89
CA LEU A 43 -0.80 12.20 -20.16
C LEU A 43 -0.47 10.71 -20.05
N TYR A 44 0.72 10.39 -19.53
CA TYR A 44 1.20 9.01 -19.35
C TYR A 44 2.38 8.99 -18.38
N TYR A 45 2.79 7.80 -17.98
CA TYR A 45 3.94 7.53 -17.14
C TYR A 45 5.06 6.90 -17.97
N ARG A 46 6.32 7.29 -17.76
CA ARG A 46 7.50 6.75 -18.47
C ARG A 46 8.45 6.02 -17.53
N ASN A 47 9.13 4.98 -18.05
CA ASN A 47 10.14 4.24 -17.30
C ASN A 47 11.36 5.13 -16.94
N PRO A 48 11.77 5.21 -15.66
CA PRO A 48 12.96 5.97 -15.25
C PRO A 48 14.27 5.44 -15.85
N MET A 49 14.32 4.16 -16.24
CA MET A 49 15.50 3.50 -16.81
C MET A 49 15.80 3.87 -18.26
N GLY A 50 15.02 4.77 -18.87
CA GLY A 50 15.24 5.21 -20.25
C GLY A 50 14.81 4.19 -21.30
N GLN A 51 14.17 3.08 -20.91
CA GLN A 51 13.45 2.22 -21.84
C GLN A 51 12.24 2.95 -22.40
N SER A 52 11.84 2.64 -23.63
CA SER A 52 10.63 3.18 -24.27
C SER A 52 9.31 2.63 -23.70
N ASP A 53 9.34 2.03 -22.50
CA ASP A 53 8.14 1.56 -21.80
C ASP A 53 7.37 2.75 -21.21
N THR A 54 6.09 2.83 -21.55
CA THR A 54 5.16 3.86 -21.08
C THR A 54 3.88 3.19 -20.59
N SER A 55 3.21 3.82 -19.63
CA SER A 55 1.99 3.31 -19.03
C SER A 55 0.96 4.44 -18.89
N PRO A 56 -0.31 4.23 -19.28
CA PRO A 56 -1.37 5.21 -19.05
C PRO A 56 -1.76 5.33 -17.57
N VAL A 57 -1.37 4.34 -16.76
CA VAL A 57 -1.64 4.28 -15.32
C VAL A 57 -0.33 4.23 -14.53
N PRO A 58 -0.31 4.63 -13.25
CA PRO A 58 0.86 4.44 -12.39
C PRO A 58 1.31 2.98 -12.39
N LYS A 59 2.60 2.76 -12.66
CA LYS A 59 3.23 1.43 -12.74
C LYS A 59 4.63 1.51 -12.15
N LYS A 60 5.16 0.36 -11.72
CA LYS A 60 6.55 0.17 -11.31
C LYS A 60 7.32 -0.67 -12.34
N ASP A 61 8.62 -0.42 -12.48
CA ASP A 61 9.49 -1.26 -13.29
C ASP A 61 9.86 -2.57 -12.57
N SER A 62 10.65 -3.43 -13.22
CA SER A 62 11.08 -4.72 -12.65
C SER A 62 12.00 -4.59 -11.43
N MET A 63 12.53 -3.39 -11.16
CA MET A 63 13.35 -3.07 -10.00
C MET A 63 12.54 -2.37 -8.90
N GLY A 64 11.22 -2.19 -9.09
CA GLY A 64 10.32 -1.58 -8.13
C GLY A 64 10.27 -0.05 -8.17
N MET A 65 10.88 0.59 -9.16
CA MET A 65 10.87 2.05 -9.30
C MET A 65 9.56 2.52 -9.95
N ASP A 66 8.93 3.54 -9.37
CA ASP A 66 7.73 4.16 -9.94
C ASP A 66 8.03 4.87 -11.26
N TYR A 67 7.10 4.77 -12.19
CA TYR A 67 7.21 5.49 -13.45
C TYR A 67 7.00 6.99 -13.24
N ILE A 68 7.70 7.79 -14.05
CA ILE A 68 7.68 9.25 -13.95
C ILE A 68 6.46 9.78 -14.72
N PRO A 69 5.57 10.59 -14.09
CA PRO A 69 4.44 11.19 -14.79
C PRO A 69 4.92 12.24 -15.81
N VAL A 70 4.39 12.14 -17.02
CA VAL A 70 4.52 13.13 -18.09
C VAL A 70 3.23 13.93 -18.16
N TYR A 71 3.34 15.25 -18.08
CA TYR A 71 2.22 16.16 -18.05
C TYR A 71 1.90 16.71 -19.45
N ALA A 72 0.65 17.05 -19.68
CA ALA A 72 0.26 17.92 -20.77
C ALA A 72 0.97 19.27 -20.62
N GLN A 73 1.49 19.79 -21.73
CA GLN A 73 2.16 21.09 -21.78
C GLN A 73 1.17 22.24 -21.69
#